data_AF-A0A3D6BTT4-F1
#
_entry.id   AF-A0A3D6BTT4-F1
#
_cell.length_a   1.000
_cell.length_b   1.000
_cell.length_c   1.000
_cell.angle_alpha   90.00
_cell.angle_beta   90.00
_cell.angle_gamma   90.00
#
_symmetry.space_group_name_H-M   'P 1'
#
loop_
_entity.id
_entity.type
_entity.pdbx_description
1 polymer ?
#
loop_
_entity_poly.entity_id
_entity_poly.type
_entity_poly.pdbx_seq_one_letter_code
_entity_poly.pdbx_strand_id
1 'polypeptide(L)'
;NGYVLCCDASNPEAIKKLRKRKKRPNKPFAVLYPSMESIKKDFNVSNYEANALKSRVAPIVILQNTKHTRISVDTIAPKFRQTGVMLPSSALLELIIKKLGIPIVATSGNIHGSPIISNDNDAHKQLNEVADYFLHHNLDIQFPQDDSVVTFAESSQLILRRSRGLAPNYINTTINSKKPILAMGGHLKSTFTFVPNAQTYVSQYFGNLDNYEVLKRYQATIEDYVALFETKPKTILIDKHTQYQSSILGKELALEWNADIQEIQHHKAHFASVLGENNLFASEEKILGIVWDGTGLGDDNHIWGGEFFTYQGNKIERLTHFEYYDWLANDKMAKEPRLALFSLLDSEHRSFIKDKFSETEWNIYSSMIKTNTLKTSSVGRLFDAVASALDLVDLNTFEAEAAMQLETCAKSYSKSYYIDFLYKKNYGKIPSNHIVQSIVKAYNEGFCKERLAYSFIYTLAKCILNVAKTNEIKTVACSGGVFQNSLLVFMLNQMTKKENINLKLNCKLSANDENISFGQLMYHQHIKN
;
A
#
# COMPACT_ATOMS: atom_id res chain seq x y z
N ASN A 1 15.19 -0.42 -17.75
CA ASN A 1 13.91 -0.93 -17.17
C ASN A 1 12.68 -0.20 -17.67
N GLY A 2 12.85 0.96 -18.30
CA GLY A 2 11.80 1.71 -18.97
C GLY A 2 12.24 3.17 -19.09
N TYR A 3 11.43 3.98 -19.75
CA TYR A 3 11.65 5.42 -19.86
C TYR A 3 11.45 6.10 -18.50
N VAL A 4 12.25 7.15 -18.25
CA VAL A 4 12.15 8.01 -17.07
C VAL A 4 12.03 9.45 -17.56
N LEU A 5 11.05 10.18 -17.05
CA LEU A 5 10.88 11.61 -17.29
C LEU A 5 11.67 12.38 -16.25
N CYS A 6 12.54 13.27 -16.73
CA CYS A 6 13.44 14.05 -15.90
C CYS A 6 13.28 15.56 -16.09
N CYS A 7 13.44 16.31 -15.00
CA CYS A 7 13.61 17.76 -15.02
C CYS A 7 14.40 18.21 -13.78
N ASP A 8 14.93 19.43 -13.79
CA ASP A 8 15.63 20.01 -12.65
C ASP A 8 14.73 20.06 -11.39
N ALA A 9 15.18 19.43 -10.30
CA ALA A 9 14.42 19.35 -9.05
C ALA A 9 14.40 20.66 -8.26
N SER A 10 15.23 21.64 -8.63
CA SER A 10 15.25 22.99 -8.05
C SER A 10 14.39 23.99 -8.84
N ASN A 11 13.86 23.60 -10.01
CA ASN A 11 13.09 24.48 -10.87
C ASN A 11 11.57 24.21 -10.74
N PRO A 12 10.83 25.03 -9.97
CA PRO A 12 9.40 24.80 -9.73
C PRO A 12 8.56 24.91 -11.01
N GLU A 13 8.95 25.74 -11.98
CA GLU A 13 8.19 25.91 -13.23
C GLU A 13 8.32 24.69 -14.14
N ALA A 14 9.52 24.11 -14.24
CA ALA A 14 9.72 22.86 -14.96
C ALA A 14 8.90 21.71 -14.34
N ILE A 15 8.85 21.63 -13.01
CA ILE A 15 8.10 20.61 -12.28
C ILE A 15 6.59 20.80 -12.47
N LYS A 16 6.07 22.03 -12.39
CA LYS A 16 4.65 22.34 -12.66
C LYS A 16 4.26 21.98 -14.09
N LYS A 17 5.11 22.29 -15.07
CA LYS A 17 4.91 21.92 -16.48
C LYS A 17 4.84 20.40 -16.65
N LEU A 18 5.76 19.66 -16.02
CA LEU A 18 5.75 18.20 -16.01
C LEU A 18 4.46 17.63 -15.38
N ARG A 19 4.01 18.17 -14.23
CA ARG A 19 2.76 17.74 -13.59
C ARG A 19 1.54 17.94 -14.48
N LYS A 20 1.44 19.11 -15.11
CA LYS A 20 0.34 19.45 -16.01
C LYS A 20 0.30 18.48 -17.19
N ARG A 21 1.42 18.28 -17.86
CA ARG A 21 1.52 17.39 -19.03
C ARG A 21 1.28 15.91 -18.67
N LYS A 22 1.78 15.45 -17.52
CA LYS A 22 1.57 14.07 -17.02
C LYS A 22 0.19 13.85 -16.36
N LYS A 23 -0.62 14.91 -16.22
CA LYS A 23 -1.92 14.91 -15.50
C LYS A 23 -1.79 14.36 -14.07
N ARG A 24 -0.73 14.76 -13.35
CA ARG A 24 -0.39 14.24 -12.01
C ARG A 24 -0.30 15.38 -10.97
N PRO A 25 -1.43 15.81 -10.38
CA PRO A 25 -1.46 17.00 -9.54
C PRO A 25 -0.68 16.84 -8.23
N ASN A 26 -1.04 15.87 -7.38
CA ASN A 26 -0.48 15.81 -6.02
C ASN A 26 0.48 14.63 -5.78
N LYS A 27 0.38 13.54 -6.54
CA LYS A 27 1.20 12.34 -6.29
C LYS A 27 2.70 12.69 -6.35
N PRO A 28 3.49 12.44 -5.28
CA PRO A 28 4.89 12.85 -5.20
C PRO A 28 5.75 12.32 -6.34
N PHE A 29 6.78 13.08 -6.73
CA PHE A 29 7.83 12.62 -7.62
C PHE A 29 9.03 12.10 -6.84
N ALA A 30 9.75 11.15 -7.42
CA ALA A 30 11.06 10.75 -6.92
C ALA A 30 12.14 11.68 -7.49
N VAL A 31 13.25 11.80 -6.76
CA VAL A 31 14.38 12.68 -7.10
C VAL A 31 15.66 11.87 -7.11
N LEU A 32 16.36 11.91 -8.23
CA LEU A 32 17.69 11.34 -8.41
C LEU A 32 18.74 12.34 -7.95
N TYR A 33 19.60 11.92 -7.02
CA TYR A 33 20.70 12.72 -6.49
C TYR A 33 22.06 12.24 -7.03
N PRO A 34 23.04 13.15 -7.18
CA PRO A 34 24.37 12.79 -7.70
C PRO A 34 25.21 11.98 -6.73
N SER A 35 25.03 12.15 -5.42
CA SER A 35 25.83 11.44 -4.41
C SER A 35 25.18 11.46 -3.03
N MET A 36 25.67 10.59 -2.14
CA MET A 36 25.25 10.58 -0.73
C MET A 36 25.58 11.89 -0.01
N GLU A 37 26.69 12.55 -0.36
CA GLU A 37 27.06 13.85 0.19
C GLU A 37 26.03 14.91 -0.19
N SER A 38 25.52 14.87 -1.43
CA SER A 38 24.46 15.79 -1.85
C SER A 38 23.13 15.51 -1.14
N ILE A 39 22.80 14.24 -0.89
CA ILE A 39 21.59 13.85 -0.13
C ILE A 39 21.69 14.36 1.30
N LYS A 40 22.82 14.15 1.99
CA LYS A 40 23.02 14.58 3.39
C LYS A 40 22.96 16.10 3.60
N LYS A 41 23.13 16.90 2.54
CA LYS A 41 22.93 18.36 2.60
C LYS A 41 21.45 18.75 2.69
N ASP A 42 20.56 17.92 2.14
CA ASP A 42 19.14 18.22 2.01
C ASP A 42 18.28 17.44 3.00
N PHE A 43 18.71 16.25 3.44
CA PHE A 43 17.94 15.32 4.26
C PHE A 43 18.69 14.89 5.51
N ASN A 44 17.94 14.59 6.57
CA ASN A 44 18.46 13.80 7.68
C ASN A 44 18.33 12.32 7.31
N VAL A 45 19.47 11.60 7.25
CA VAL A 45 19.51 10.22 6.75
C VAL A 45 20.13 9.32 7.81
N SER A 46 19.35 8.35 8.29
CA SER A 46 19.81 7.29 9.17
C SER A 46 20.75 6.33 8.46
N ASN A 47 21.45 5.50 9.25
CA ASN A 47 22.33 4.45 8.69
C ASN A 47 21.54 3.43 7.86
N TYR A 48 20.31 3.10 8.26
CA TYR A 48 19.46 2.14 7.54
C TYR A 48 19.05 2.70 6.16
N GLU A 49 18.59 3.95 6.12
CA GLU A 49 18.22 4.63 4.87
C GLU A 49 19.43 4.80 3.93
N ALA A 50 20.59 5.20 4.47
CA ALA A 50 21.81 5.33 3.70
C ALA A 50 22.29 3.99 3.11
N ASN A 51 22.15 2.90 3.87
CA ASN A 51 22.49 1.56 3.40
C ASN A 51 21.54 1.08 2.31
N ALA A 52 20.23 1.37 2.43
CA ALA A 52 19.26 1.06 1.38
C ALA A 52 19.58 1.82 0.08
N LEU A 53 19.84 3.13 0.14
CA LEU A 53 20.21 3.94 -1.03
C LEU A 53 21.45 3.40 -1.76
N LYS A 54 22.48 2.97 -1.02
CA LYS A 54 23.73 2.43 -1.57
C LYS A 54 23.66 0.93 -1.93
N SER A 55 22.53 0.27 -1.63
CA SER A 55 22.39 -1.15 -1.91
C SER A 55 22.41 -1.43 -3.41
N ARG A 56 22.70 -2.67 -3.79
CA ARG A 56 22.62 -3.12 -5.20
C ARG A 56 21.21 -2.96 -5.79
N VAL A 57 20.18 -2.96 -4.95
CA VAL A 57 18.80 -2.71 -5.36
C VAL A 57 18.62 -1.25 -5.77
N ALA A 58 19.35 -0.31 -5.16
CA ALA A 58 19.23 1.14 -5.35
C ALA A 58 17.76 1.61 -5.41
N PRO A 59 16.91 1.30 -4.42
CA PRO A 59 15.50 1.67 -4.43
C PRO A 59 15.32 3.19 -4.24
N ILE A 60 14.10 3.66 -4.50
CA ILE A 60 13.66 4.97 -4.00
C ILE A 60 13.42 4.83 -2.50
N VAL A 61 14.09 5.64 -1.69
CA VAL A 61 13.94 5.70 -0.24
C VAL A 61 13.17 6.96 0.14
N ILE A 62 12.09 6.83 0.91
CA ILE A 62 11.33 7.98 1.41
C ILE A 62 12.07 8.63 2.57
N LEU A 63 12.61 9.84 2.35
CA LEU A 63 13.39 10.59 3.34
C LEU A 63 12.62 11.78 3.90
N GLN A 64 12.90 12.13 5.15
CA GLN A 64 12.34 13.29 5.81
C GLN A 64 13.04 14.58 5.35
N ASN A 65 12.25 15.54 4.82
CA ASN A 65 12.76 16.85 4.43
C ASN A 65 13.23 17.62 5.66
N THR A 66 14.28 18.43 5.49
CA THR A 66 14.80 19.34 6.51
C THR A 66 14.50 20.79 6.14
N LYS A 67 14.76 21.73 7.04
CA LYS A 67 14.68 23.17 6.72
C LYS A 67 15.72 23.62 5.69
N HIS A 68 16.74 22.80 5.43
CA HIS A 68 17.83 23.09 4.50
C HIS A 68 17.66 22.39 3.15
N THR A 69 16.56 21.64 2.93
CA THR A 69 16.28 21.00 1.65
C THR A 69 16.20 22.04 0.53
N ARG A 70 17.09 21.93 -0.48
CA ARG A 70 17.23 22.93 -1.56
C ARG A 70 16.34 22.68 -2.78
N ILE A 71 15.85 21.45 -2.95
CA ILE A 71 14.90 21.11 -4.03
C ILE A 71 13.53 21.74 -3.78
N SER A 72 12.72 21.90 -4.83
CA SER A 72 11.39 22.51 -4.77
C SER A 72 10.35 21.58 -4.15
N VAL A 73 10.50 21.25 -2.86
CA VAL A 73 9.69 20.29 -2.09
C VAL A 73 8.19 20.46 -2.35
N ASP A 74 7.66 21.68 -2.26
CA ASP A 74 6.21 21.93 -2.40
C ASP A 74 5.67 21.58 -3.79
N THR A 75 6.51 21.62 -4.82
CA THR A 75 6.13 21.18 -6.17
C THR A 75 6.44 19.71 -6.42
N ILE A 76 7.42 19.12 -5.72
CA ILE A 76 7.82 17.71 -5.86
C ILE A 76 6.88 16.78 -5.08
N ALA A 77 6.47 17.18 -3.88
CA ALA A 77 5.61 16.41 -2.99
C ALA A 77 4.63 17.36 -2.27
N PRO A 78 3.63 17.92 -2.98
CA PRO A 78 2.66 18.86 -2.40
C PRO A 78 2.00 18.29 -1.15
N LYS A 79 1.94 19.08 -0.07
CA LYS A 79 1.37 18.69 1.24
C LYS A 79 2.11 17.56 1.98
N PHE A 80 3.24 17.08 1.47
CA PHE A 80 4.07 16.07 2.12
C PHE A 80 5.37 16.68 2.66
N ARG A 81 5.84 16.15 3.78
CA ARG A 81 7.13 16.52 4.37
C ARG A 81 8.24 15.50 4.11
N GLN A 82 7.97 14.54 3.23
CA GLN A 82 8.92 13.50 2.85
C GLN A 82 9.05 13.47 1.32
N THR A 83 10.24 13.11 0.84
CA THR A 83 10.55 13.02 -0.58
C THR A 83 11.11 11.64 -0.91
N GLY A 84 10.69 11.06 -2.03
CA GLY A 84 11.33 9.85 -2.55
C GLY A 84 12.67 10.19 -3.18
N VAL A 85 13.76 9.64 -2.63
CA VAL A 85 15.13 9.93 -3.05
C VAL A 85 15.78 8.65 -3.57
N MET A 86 16.52 8.76 -4.66
CA MET A 86 17.29 7.64 -5.20
C MET A 86 18.68 8.08 -5.63
N LEU A 87 19.58 7.10 -5.68
CA LEU A 87 20.89 7.20 -6.33
C LEU A 87 20.84 6.57 -7.73
N PRO A 88 21.77 6.92 -8.63
CA PRO A 88 21.84 6.35 -9.97
C PRO A 88 21.96 4.83 -9.92
N SER A 89 21.05 4.15 -10.62
CA SER A 89 20.94 2.69 -10.66
C SER A 89 21.50 2.08 -11.96
N SER A 90 22.00 2.90 -12.87
CA SER A 90 22.60 2.48 -14.14
C SER A 90 23.76 3.39 -14.53
N ALA A 91 24.68 2.89 -15.37
CA ALA A 91 25.80 3.67 -15.86
C ALA A 91 25.37 4.93 -16.63
N LEU A 92 24.25 4.86 -17.36
CA LEU A 92 23.71 6.03 -18.07
C LEU A 92 23.25 7.11 -17.09
N LEU A 93 22.52 6.74 -16.03
CA LEU A 93 22.07 7.68 -15.01
C LEU A 93 23.26 8.27 -14.24
N GLU A 94 24.29 7.47 -13.97
CA GLU A 94 25.55 7.92 -13.35
C GLU A 94 26.23 9.01 -14.20
N LEU A 95 26.37 8.79 -15.51
CA LEU A 95 26.99 9.76 -16.42
C LEU A 95 26.18 11.06 -16.51
N ILE A 96 24.86 10.95 -16.64
CA ILE A 96 23.96 12.11 -16.72
C ILE A 96 24.04 12.92 -15.42
N ILE A 97 23.85 12.29 -14.27
CA ILE A 97 23.77 13.00 -12.99
C ILE A 97 25.13 13.61 -12.60
N LYS A 98 26.23 12.93 -12.94
CA LYS A 98 27.59 13.46 -12.73
C LYS A 98 27.88 14.67 -13.61
N LYS A 99 27.38 14.68 -14.86
CA LYS A 99 27.54 15.84 -15.76
C LYS A 99 26.68 17.03 -15.32
N LEU A 100 25.47 16.78 -14.84
CA LEU A 100 24.56 17.83 -14.35
C LEU A 100 25.00 18.40 -13.00
N GLY A 101 25.51 17.56 -12.08
CA GLY A 101 25.95 17.98 -10.74
C GLY A 101 24.83 18.47 -9.83
N ILE A 102 23.57 18.34 -10.24
CA ILE A 102 22.38 18.80 -9.52
C ILE A 102 21.34 17.67 -9.37
N PRO A 103 20.46 17.70 -8.36
CA PRO A 103 19.36 16.75 -8.24
C PRO A 103 18.33 16.97 -9.35
N ILE A 104 17.77 15.87 -9.88
CA ILE A 104 16.72 15.92 -10.90
C ILE A 104 15.51 15.09 -10.47
N VAL A 105 14.32 15.55 -10.81
CA VAL A 105 13.12 14.69 -10.77
C VAL A 105 13.37 13.49 -11.68
N ALA A 106 13.01 12.30 -11.23
CA ALA A 106 13.07 11.05 -11.97
C ALA A 106 11.77 10.28 -11.73
N THR A 107 10.84 10.30 -12.68
CA THR A 107 9.53 9.64 -12.56
C THR A 107 9.29 8.74 -13.76
N SER A 108 8.51 7.66 -13.60
CA SER A 108 8.27 6.71 -14.69
C SER A 108 7.71 7.39 -15.93
N GLY A 109 8.18 6.99 -17.11
CA GLY A 109 7.74 7.46 -18.42
C GLY A 109 6.44 6.78 -18.81
N ASN A 110 5.32 7.32 -18.32
CA ASN A 110 3.97 6.88 -18.64
C ASN A 110 2.97 8.02 -18.53
N ILE A 111 1.82 7.86 -19.18
CA ILE A 111 0.64 8.67 -18.92
C ILE A 111 -0.12 8.03 -17.74
N HIS A 112 -0.67 8.88 -16.88
CA HIS A 112 -1.42 8.56 -15.66
C HIS A 112 -2.05 7.14 -15.60
N GLY A 113 -1.45 6.25 -14.79
CA GLY A 113 -2.01 4.92 -14.48
C GLY A 113 -1.63 3.81 -15.46
N SER A 114 -1.03 4.13 -16.61
CA SER A 114 -0.53 3.14 -17.57
C SER A 114 0.81 2.53 -17.13
N PRO A 115 1.19 1.35 -17.67
CA PRO A 115 2.49 0.74 -17.43
C PRO A 115 3.66 1.66 -17.80
N ILE A 116 4.83 1.43 -17.22
CA ILE A 116 6.07 2.08 -17.68
C ILE A 116 6.33 1.72 -19.15
N ILE A 117 6.57 2.73 -19.98
CA ILE A 117 6.90 2.54 -21.39
C ILE A 117 8.36 2.09 -21.50
N SER A 118 8.64 1.14 -22.39
CA SER A 118 9.99 0.63 -22.64
C SER A 118 10.39 0.60 -24.10
N ASN A 119 9.45 0.74 -25.04
CA ASN A 119 9.70 0.75 -26.47
C ASN A 119 9.77 2.19 -27.01
N ASP A 120 10.71 2.45 -27.92
CA ASP A 120 10.96 3.76 -28.53
C ASP A 120 9.74 4.32 -29.29
N ASN A 121 9.07 3.48 -30.07
CA ASN A 121 7.89 3.90 -30.85
C ASN A 121 6.75 4.31 -29.92
N ASP A 122 6.53 3.58 -28.83
CA ASP A 122 5.50 3.89 -27.85
C ASP A 122 5.85 5.14 -27.06
N ALA A 123 7.14 5.35 -26.75
CA ALA A 123 7.63 6.54 -26.08
C ALA A 123 7.34 7.79 -26.93
N HIS A 124 7.62 7.76 -28.23
CA HIS A 124 7.28 8.87 -29.12
C HIS A 124 5.77 9.09 -29.25
N LYS A 125 4.98 8.02 -29.39
CA LYS A 125 3.52 8.14 -29.53
C LYS A 125 2.84 8.71 -28.29
N GLN A 126 3.30 8.33 -27.10
CA GLN A 126 2.61 8.64 -25.84
C GLN A 126 3.27 9.77 -25.04
N LEU A 127 4.58 10.01 -25.19
CA LEU A 127 5.29 11.00 -24.37
C LEU A 127 5.69 12.26 -25.15
N ASN A 128 5.40 12.38 -26.44
CA ASN A 128 5.73 13.59 -27.23
C ASN A 128 5.11 14.88 -26.68
N GLU A 129 3.90 14.82 -26.10
CA GLU A 129 3.26 15.97 -25.46
C GLU A 129 3.78 16.24 -24.05
N VAL A 130 4.57 15.29 -23.49
CA VAL A 130 5.08 15.35 -22.13
C VAL A 130 6.55 15.79 -22.11
N ALA A 131 7.40 15.05 -22.81
CA ALA A 131 8.84 15.25 -22.87
C ALA A 131 9.21 16.23 -23.99
N ASP A 132 10.12 17.16 -23.69
CA ASP A 132 10.67 18.07 -24.69
C ASP A 132 11.80 17.41 -25.51
N TYR A 133 12.47 16.40 -24.94
CA TYR A 133 13.57 15.65 -25.58
C TYR A 133 13.51 14.17 -25.21
N PHE A 134 14.06 13.31 -26.07
CA PHE A 134 14.20 11.88 -25.84
C PHE A 134 15.67 11.46 -25.94
N LEU A 135 16.08 10.55 -25.06
CA LEU A 135 17.38 9.89 -25.10
C LEU A 135 17.13 8.38 -25.17
N HIS A 136 17.50 7.79 -26.31
CA HIS A 136 17.27 6.38 -26.61
C HIS A 136 18.54 5.54 -26.43
N HIS A 137 18.37 4.23 -26.37
CA HIS A 137 19.44 3.25 -26.50
C HIS A 137 18.95 2.04 -27.29
N ASN A 138 19.86 1.29 -27.90
CA ASN A 138 19.57 0.10 -28.70
C ASN A 138 19.55 -1.22 -27.90
N LEU A 139 19.47 -1.17 -26.56
CA LEU A 139 19.30 -2.34 -25.72
C LEU A 139 17.82 -2.60 -25.45
N ASP A 140 17.27 -3.68 -25.99
CA ASP A 140 15.86 -4.03 -25.79
C ASP A 140 15.54 -4.37 -24.33
N ILE A 141 14.39 -3.88 -23.86
CA ILE A 141 13.91 -4.10 -22.49
C ILE A 141 12.77 -5.12 -22.53
N GLN A 142 13.10 -6.38 -22.24
CA GLN A 142 12.14 -7.50 -22.24
C GLN A 142 11.15 -7.46 -21.07
N PHE A 143 11.63 -7.16 -19.86
CA PHE A 143 10.80 -7.04 -18.66
C PHE A 143 10.84 -5.61 -18.11
N PRO A 144 9.94 -4.73 -18.56
CA PRO A 144 9.82 -3.39 -18.00
C PRO A 144 9.43 -3.48 -16.53
N GLN A 145 10.02 -2.61 -15.71
CA GLN A 145 9.80 -2.61 -14.26
C GLN A 145 9.88 -1.19 -13.72
N ASP A 146 8.89 -0.82 -12.90
CA ASP A 146 8.97 0.38 -12.08
C ASP A 146 10.09 0.27 -11.03
N ASP A 147 10.53 1.40 -10.50
CA ASP A 147 11.45 1.43 -9.37
C ASP A 147 10.80 0.91 -8.09
N SER A 148 11.56 0.10 -7.33
CA SER A 148 11.18 -0.29 -5.97
C SER A 148 11.18 0.94 -5.05
N VAL A 149 10.23 0.99 -4.11
CA VAL A 149 10.07 2.09 -3.16
C VAL A 149 10.06 1.52 -1.75
N VAL A 150 10.87 2.09 -0.86
CA VAL A 150 10.96 1.69 0.55
C VAL A 150 10.90 2.89 1.49
N THR A 151 10.43 2.65 2.70
CA THR A 151 10.48 3.59 3.82
C THR A 151 10.94 2.86 5.08
N PHE A 152 11.19 3.58 6.16
CA PHE A 152 11.67 3.01 7.42
C PHE A 152 10.80 3.46 8.60
N ALA A 153 10.58 2.52 9.52
CA ALA A 153 10.09 2.78 10.86
C ALA A 153 11.18 2.32 11.84
N GLU A 154 12.03 3.26 12.30
CA GLU A 154 13.30 2.95 12.97
C GLU A 154 14.20 2.03 12.12
N SER A 155 14.49 0.82 12.59
CA SER A 155 15.29 -0.19 11.90
C SER A 155 14.46 -1.11 11.01
N SER A 156 13.12 -1.02 11.06
CA SER A 156 12.23 -1.83 10.23
C SER A 156 12.09 -1.21 8.85
N GLN A 157 12.60 -1.91 7.83
CA GLN A 157 12.36 -1.55 6.43
C GLN A 157 10.94 -1.95 6.03
N LEU A 158 10.18 -1.00 5.50
CA LEU A 158 8.85 -1.22 4.95
C LEU A 158 8.92 -1.03 3.43
N ILE A 159 8.59 -2.08 2.69
CA ILE A 159 8.50 -2.01 1.23
C ILE A 159 7.15 -1.39 0.88
N LEU A 160 7.18 -0.29 0.12
CA LEU A 160 5.98 0.35 -0.40
C LEU A 160 5.62 -0.16 -1.80
N ARG A 161 6.64 -0.53 -2.56
CA ARG A 161 6.53 -1.16 -3.88
C ARG A 161 7.72 -2.09 -4.13
N ARG A 162 7.45 -3.36 -4.42
CA ARG A 162 8.45 -4.36 -4.80
C ARG A 162 8.51 -4.52 -6.33
N SER A 163 9.59 -4.04 -6.94
CA SER A 163 9.77 -4.12 -8.39
C SER A 163 11.27 -4.23 -8.72
N ARG A 164 11.88 -3.24 -9.41
CA ARG A 164 13.28 -3.29 -9.82
C ARG A 164 14.22 -3.68 -8.69
N GLY A 165 15.08 -4.66 -8.96
CA GLY A 165 16.14 -5.12 -8.06
C GLY A 165 15.66 -6.06 -6.95
N LEU A 166 14.35 -6.18 -6.73
CA LEU A 166 13.75 -7.12 -5.76
C LEU A 166 12.98 -8.25 -6.44
N ALA A 167 12.27 -7.95 -7.53
CA ALA A 167 11.57 -8.92 -8.36
C ALA A 167 12.48 -9.49 -9.46
N PRO A 168 12.27 -10.74 -9.90
CA PRO A 168 11.17 -11.64 -9.50
C PRO A 168 11.52 -12.67 -8.42
N ASN A 169 12.80 -12.91 -8.15
CA ASN A 169 13.21 -13.99 -7.26
C ASN A 169 12.72 -13.76 -5.83
N TYR A 170 12.03 -14.76 -5.27
CA TYR A 170 11.68 -14.81 -3.87
C TYR A 170 12.36 -16.01 -3.22
N ILE A 171 13.34 -15.72 -2.36
CA ILE A 171 14.29 -16.71 -1.84
C ILE A 171 13.85 -17.16 -0.44
N ASN A 172 14.18 -18.42 -0.08
CA ASN A 172 13.91 -19.05 1.22
C ASN A 172 12.44 -19.33 1.50
N THR A 173 11.69 -19.78 0.50
CA THR A 173 10.35 -20.37 0.68
C THR A 173 10.43 -21.88 0.54
N THR A 174 9.83 -22.59 1.49
CA THR A 174 9.66 -24.04 1.39
C THR A 174 8.40 -24.36 0.60
N ILE A 175 8.57 -25.01 -0.55
CA ILE A 175 7.45 -25.47 -1.39
C ILE A 175 7.16 -26.94 -1.11
N ASN A 176 5.93 -27.22 -0.69
CA ASN A 176 5.44 -28.57 -0.40
C ASN A 176 4.76 -29.24 -1.61
N SER A 177 4.37 -28.45 -2.61
CA SER A 177 3.70 -28.95 -3.81
C SER A 177 4.71 -29.49 -4.82
N LYS A 178 4.38 -30.64 -5.43
CA LYS A 178 5.10 -31.17 -6.60
C LYS A 178 4.52 -30.68 -7.94
N LYS A 179 3.34 -30.04 -7.90
CA LYS A 179 2.67 -29.51 -9.09
C LYS A 179 3.04 -28.04 -9.29
N PRO A 180 3.25 -27.58 -10.54
CA PRO A 180 3.43 -26.16 -10.83
C PRO A 180 2.20 -25.34 -10.43
N ILE A 181 2.40 -24.23 -9.70
CA ILE A 181 1.33 -23.38 -9.19
C ILE A 181 1.48 -21.96 -9.74
N LEU A 182 0.37 -21.35 -10.14
CA LEU A 182 0.26 -19.93 -10.44
C LEU A 182 -0.77 -19.29 -9.51
N ALA A 183 -0.35 -18.32 -8.70
CA ALA A 183 -1.24 -17.51 -7.87
C ALA A 183 -1.42 -16.14 -8.50
N MET A 184 -2.66 -15.79 -8.83
CA MET A 184 -3.01 -14.61 -9.63
C MET A 184 -3.00 -13.31 -8.81
N GLY A 185 -2.95 -13.39 -7.49
CA GLY A 185 -2.91 -12.21 -6.62
C GLY A 185 -4.21 -11.42 -6.58
N GLY A 186 -4.09 -10.16 -6.16
CA GLY A 186 -5.19 -9.20 -6.07
C GLY A 186 -5.37 -8.36 -7.33
N HIS A 187 -6.26 -7.37 -7.23
CA HIS A 187 -6.64 -6.50 -8.35
C HIS A 187 -5.91 -5.16 -8.36
N LEU A 188 -5.78 -4.53 -7.18
CA LEU A 188 -4.96 -3.34 -6.99
C LEU A 188 -3.53 -3.76 -6.68
N LYS A 189 -2.57 -2.92 -7.08
CA LYS A 189 -1.13 -3.13 -6.85
C LYS A 189 -0.69 -4.57 -7.21
N SER A 190 -1.25 -5.10 -8.28
CA SER A 190 -1.25 -6.53 -8.56
C SER A 190 0.16 -7.08 -8.82
N THR A 191 0.34 -8.32 -8.39
CA THR A 191 1.47 -9.21 -8.65
C THR A 191 0.93 -10.61 -8.85
N PHE A 192 1.68 -11.48 -9.52
CA PHE A 192 1.43 -12.92 -9.52
C PHE A 192 2.62 -13.65 -8.89
N THR A 193 2.36 -14.85 -8.36
CA THR A 193 3.41 -15.74 -7.86
C THR A 193 3.40 -17.01 -8.66
N PHE A 194 4.52 -17.34 -9.29
CA PHE A 194 4.70 -18.56 -10.08
C PHE A 194 5.70 -19.50 -9.42
N VAL A 195 5.34 -20.77 -9.34
CA VAL A 195 6.14 -21.85 -8.79
C VAL A 195 6.22 -22.95 -9.86
N PRO A 196 7.12 -22.83 -10.85
CA PRO A 196 7.30 -23.85 -11.89
C PRO A 196 8.03 -25.09 -11.38
N ASN A 197 8.83 -24.93 -10.32
CA ASN A 197 9.74 -25.93 -9.79
C ASN A 197 9.89 -25.74 -8.26
N ALA A 198 11.05 -26.04 -7.68
CA ALA A 198 11.30 -25.85 -6.25
C ALA A 198 11.58 -24.39 -5.81
N GLN A 199 11.45 -23.43 -6.73
CA GLN A 199 11.69 -22.00 -6.48
C GLN A 199 10.43 -21.17 -6.65
N THR A 200 10.36 -20.07 -5.90
CA THR A 200 9.23 -19.14 -5.91
C THR A 200 9.61 -17.86 -6.63
N TYR A 201 8.77 -17.47 -7.59
CA TYR A 201 8.94 -16.23 -8.34
C TYR A 201 7.74 -15.33 -8.11
N VAL A 202 7.93 -14.25 -7.35
CA VAL A 202 6.91 -13.22 -7.16
C VAL A 202 7.20 -12.12 -8.17
N SER A 203 6.27 -11.86 -9.09
CA SER A 203 6.43 -10.92 -10.19
C SER A 203 6.77 -9.50 -9.72
N GLN A 204 7.09 -8.63 -10.67
CA GLN A 204 7.12 -7.20 -10.43
C GLN A 204 5.72 -6.65 -10.15
N TYR A 205 5.68 -5.45 -9.58
CA TYR A 205 4.49 -4.62 -9.46
C TYR A 205 3.90 -4.27 -10.84
N PHE A 206 2.60 -4.50 -11.03
CA PHE A 206 1.87 -4.09 -12.23
C PHE A 206 0.99 -2.86 -12.01
N GLY A 207 0.40 -2.70 -10.82
CA GLY A 207 -0.52 -1.60 -10.53
C GLY A 207 -1.98 -2.03 -10.54
N ASN A 208 -2.88 -1.19 -11.08
CA ASN A 208 -4.31 -1.47 -11.11
C ASN A 208 -4.70 -2.22 -12.40
N LEU A 209 -5.26 -3.42 -12.27
CA LEU A 209 -5.69 -4.25 -13.40
C LEU A 209 -6.97 -3.75 -14.10
N ASP A 210 -7.69 -2.75 -13.58
CA ASP A 210 -8.75 -2.07 -14.33
C ASP A 210 -8.24 -1.34 -15.57
N ASN A 211 -6.96 -0.93 -15.56
CA ASN A 211 -6.34 -0.33 -16.74
C ASN A 211 -6.01 -1.44 -17.74
N TYR A 212 -6.62 -1.37 -18.93
CA TYR A 212 -6.45 -2.35 -19.99
C TYR A 212 -4.98 -2.62 -20.36
N GLU A 213 -4.15 -1.58 -20.45
CA GLU A 213 -2.72 -1.74 -20.77
C GLU A 213 -1.96 -2.46 -19.65
N VAL A 214 -2.36 -2.23 -18.39
CA VAL A 214 -1.80 -2.95 -17.23
C VAL A 214 -2.20 -4.41 -17.26
N LEU A 215 -3.48 -4.72 -17.52
CA LEU A 215 -3.98 -6.09 -17.64
C LEU A 215 -3.28 -6.85 -18.78
N LYS A 216 -3.15 -6.22 -19.95
CA LYS A 216 -2.47 -6.82 -21.10
C LYS A 216 -1.00 -7.13 -20.78
N ARG A 217 -0.30 -6.20 -20.12
CA ARG A 217 1.09 -6.44 -19.69
C ARG A 217 1.17 -7.54 -18.64
N TYR A 218 0.22 -7.60 -17.71
CA TYR A 218 0.14 -8.65 -16.70
C TYR A 218 -0.03 -10.04 -17.35
N GLN A 219 -0.97 -10.19 -18.29
CA GLN A 219 -1.17 -11.43 -19.05
C GLN A 219 0.07 -11.81 -19.85
N ALA A 220 0.63 -10.88 -20.65
CA ALA A 220 1.82 -11.14 -21.45
C ALA A 220 3.01 -11.58 -20.57
N THR A 221 3.18 -10.99 -19.39
CA THR A 221 4.28 -11.39 -18.49
C THR A 221 4.05 -12.79 -17.91
N ILE A 222 2.81 -13.22 -17.68
CA ILE A 222 2.51 -14.61 -17.27
C ILE A 222 2.91 -15.56 -18.40
N GLU A 223 2.52 -15.26 -19.65
CA GLU A 223 2.87 -16.06 -20.82
C GLU A 223 4.39 -16.13 -21.01
N ASP A 224 5.10 -15.01 -20.85
CA ASP A 224 6.57 -14.96 -20.87
C ASP A 224 7.21 -15.85 -19.80
N TYR A 225 6.63 -15.92 -18.59
CA TYR A 225 7.13 -16.79 -17.51
C TYR A 225 6.89 -18.26 -17.85
N VAL A 226 5.69 -18.60 -18.34
CA VAL A 226 5.37 -19.96 -18.76
C VAL A 226 6.30 -20.43 -19.88
N ALA A 227 6.60 -19.55 -20.85
CA ALA A 227 7.56 -19.82 -21.91
C ALA A 227 8.99 -19.95 -21.38
N LEU A 228 9.45 -19.03 -20.53
CA LEU A 228 10.80 -19.02 -19.97
C LEU A 228 11.11 -20.29 -19.16
N PHE A 229 10.15 -20.77 -18.39
CA PHE A 229 10.29 -21.98 -17.57
C PHE A 229 9.81 -23.25 -18.27
N GLU A 230 9.31 -23.15 -19.50
CA GLU A 230 8.74 -24.24 -20.29
C GLU A 230 7.74 -25.10 -19.50
N THR A 231 6.99 -24.47 -18.60
CA THR A 231 6.17 -25.16 -17.60
C THR A 231 4.81 -24.48 -17.49
N LYS A 232 3.74 -25.23 -17.79
CA LYS A 232 2.37 -24.76 -17.58
C LYS A 232 1.90 -25.05 -16.14
N PRO A 233 1.26 -24.09 -15.45
CA PRO A 233 0.61 -24.32 -14.17
C PRO A 233 -0.38 -25.48 -14.21
N LYS A 234 -0.40 -26.27 -13.14
CA LYS A 234 -1.40 -27.33 -12.90
C LYS A 234 -2.41 -26.95 -11.82
N THR A 235 -2.12 -25.89 -11.08
CA THR A 235 -3.03 -25.31 -10.11
C THR A 235 -2.98 -23.79 -10.23
N ILE A 236 -4.14 -23.15 -10.32
CA ILE A 236 -4.30 -21.70 -10.36
C ILE A 236 -5.06 -21.25 -9.12
N LEU A 237 -4.46 -20.31 -8.39
CA LEU A 237 -5.02 -19.72 -7.18
C LEU A 237 -5.53 -18.32 -7.51
N ILE A 238 -6.77 -18.02 -7.14
CA ILE A 238 -7.42 -16.73 -7.41
C ILE A 238 -8.02 -16.14 -6.15
N ASP A 239 -8.23 -14.83 -6.14
CA ASP A 239 -9.02 -14.18 -5.11
C ASP A 239 -10.50 -14.61 -5.26
N LYS A 240 -11.18 -14.81 -4.13
CA LYS A 240 -12.61 -15.14 -4.09
C LYS A 240 -13.49 -14.03 -4.71
N HIS A 241 -12.97 -12.82 -4.87
CA HIS A 241 -13.68 -11.75 -5.57
C HIS A 241 -13.85 -12.07 -7.07
N THR A 242 -15.08 -12.33 -7.49
CA THR A 242 -15.39 -12.80 -8.86
C THR A 242 -15.16 -11.77 -9.96
N GLN A 243 -15.30 -10.48 -9.65
CA GLN A 243 -15.11 -9.38 -10.61
C GLN A 243 -13.65 -8.89 -10.74
N TYR A 244 -12.70 -9.45 -9.99
CA TYR A 244 -11.30 -9.07 -10.16
C TYR A 244 -10.77 -9.57 -11.49
N GLN A 245 -10.15 -8.68 -12.26
CA GLN A 245 -9.52 -9.04 -13.54
C GLN A 245 -8.49 -10.17 -13.40
N SER A 246 -7.76 -10.24 -12.29
CA SER A 246 -6.86 -11.36 -11.98
C SER A 246 -7.61 -12.68 -11.79
N SER A 247 -8.79 -12.66 -11.15
CA SER A 247 -9.63 -13.84 -10.94
C SER A 247 -10.34 -14.28 -12.23
N ILE A 248 -10.78 -13.33 -13.07
CA ILE A 248 -11.38 -13.61 -14.37
C ILE A 248 -10.34 -14.28 -15.29
N LEU A 249 -9.18 -13.64 -15.47
CA LEU A 249 -8.09 -14.20 -16.26
C LEU A 249 -7.62 -15.54 -15.70
N GLY A 250 -7.53 -15.69 -14.37
CA GLY A 250 -7.16 -16.95 -13.74
C GLY A 250 -8.12 -18.10 -14.06
N LYS A 251 -9.43 -17.82 -14.14
CA LYS A 251 -10.45 -18.80 -14.56
C LYS A 251 -10.29 -19.17 -16.04
N GLU A 252 -10.03 -18.19 -16.90
CA GLU A 252 -9.79 -18.42 -18.33
C GLU A 252 -8.55 -19.30 -18.55
N LEU A 253 -7.42 -18.96 -17.92
CA LEU A 253 -6.17 -19.74 -17.98
C LEU A 253 -6.34 -21.15 -17.39
N ALA A 254 -7.15 -21.32 -16.35
CA ALA A 254 -7.41 -22.63 -15.76
C ALA A 254 -8.12 -23.56 -16.74
N LEU A 255 -9.10 -23.02 -17.49
CA LEU A 255 -9.78 -23.74 -18.56
C LEU A 255 -8.84 -24.06 -19.72
N GLU A 256 -8.06 -23.08 -20.17
CA GLU A 256 -7.13 -23.24 -21.30
C GLU A 256 -6.03 -24.28 -21.00
N TRP A 257 -5.48 -24.26 -19.79
CA TRP A 257 -4.36 -25.14 -19.41
C TRP A 257 -4.78 -26.43 -18.72
N ASN A 258 -6.10 -26.65 -18.58
CA ASN A 258 -6.68 -27.77 -17.84
C ASN A 258 -6.05 -27.90 -16.44
N ALA A 259 -6.10 -26.80 -15.68
CA ALA A 259 -5.53 -26.66 -14.35
C ALA A 259 -6.61 -26.62 -13.26
N ASP A 260 -6.28 -27.16 -12.08
CA ASP A 260 -7.14 -27.09 -10.91
C ASP A 260 -7.27 -25.63 -10.45
N ILE A 261 -8.47 -25.18 -10.05
CA ILE A 261 -8.67 -23.83 -9.53
C ILE A 261 -9.03 -23.83 -8.04
N GLN A 262 -8.45 -22.90 -7.28
CA GLN A 262 -8.83 -22.64 -5.90
C GLN A 262 -9.07 -21.16 -5.65
N GLU A 263 -10.24 -20.85 -5.08
CA GLU A 263 -10.59 -19.51 -4.60
C GLU A 263 -10.12 -19.33 -3.16
N ILE A 264 -9.40 -18.23 -2.90
CA ILE A 264 -8.83 -17.91 -1.58
C ILE A 264 -9.31 -16.52 -1.19
N GLN A 265 -9.78 -16.39 0.06
CA GLN A 265 -10.28 -15.11 0.56
C GLN A 265 -9.12 -14.11 0.79
N HIS A 266 -9.32 -12.87 0.35
CA HIS A 266 -8.34 -11.79 0.34
C HIS A 266 -7.57 -11.58 1.65
N HIS A 267 -8.29 -11.46 2.77
CA HIS A 267 -7.66 -11.17 4.08
C HIS A 267 -6.95 -12.40 4.65
N LYS A 268 -7.45 -13.61 4.39
CA LYS A 268 -6.75 -14.85 4.70
C LYS A 268 -5.46 -14.99 3.90
N ALA A 269 -5.44 -14.51 2.65
CA ALA A 269 -4.22 -14.45 1.85
C ALA A 269 -3.21 -13.46 2.45
N HIS A 270 -3.62 -12.23 2.81
CA HIS A 270 -2.75 -11.28 3.54
C HIS A 270 -2.15 -11.92 4.79
N PHE A 271 -2.97 -12.56 5.63
CA PHE A 271 -2.48 -13.20 6.85
C PHE A 271 -1.54 -14.37 6.56
N ALA A 272 -1.87 -15.23 5.60
CA ALA A 272 -0.99 -16.31 5.16
C ALA A 272 0.35 -15.79 4.60
N SER A 273 0.35 -14.62 3.96
CA SER A 273 1.58 -13.99 3.44
C SER A 273 2.57 -13.68 4.56
N VAL A 274 2.11 -13.03 5.64
CA VAL A 274 2.98 -12.64 6.76
C VAL A 274 3.39 -13.86 7.59
N LEU A 275 2.54 -14.88 7.70
CA LEU A 275 2.88 -16.16 8.32
C LEU A 275 3.99 -16.87 7.54
N GLY A 276 3.85 -16.99 6.22
CA GLY A 276 4.83 -17.66 5.36
C GLY A 276 6.16 -16.92 5.32
N GLU A 277 6.12 -15.61 5.18
CA GLU A 277 7.33 -14.78 5.13
C GLU A 277 8.19 -14.87 6.41
N ASN A 278 7.52 -15.03 7.57
CA ASN A 278 8.15 -15.13 8.88
C ASN A 278 8.31 -16.58 9.38
N ASN A 279 8.06 -17.59 8.54
CA ASN A 279 8.18 -19.02 8.87
C ASN A 279 7.34 -19.45 10.08
N LEU A 280 6.12 -18.95 10.20
CA LEU A 280 5.27 -19.13 11.39
C LEU A 280 4.31 -20.32 11.30
N PHE A 281 4.18 -20.97 10.15
CA PHE A 281 3.22 -22.08 9.97
C PHE A 281 3.51 -23.29 10.85
N ALA A 282 4.78 -23.52 11.23
CA ALA A 282 5.19 -24.59 12.14
C ALA A 282 4.98 -24.26 13.63
N SER A 283 4.50 -23.05 13.96
CA SER A 283 4.25 -22.65 15.34
C SER A 283 3.13 -23.47 15.97
N GLU A 284 3.38 -24.02 17.15
CA GLU A 284 2.36 -24.64 18.00
C GLU A 284 1.55 -23.60 18.80
N GLU A 285 2.16 -22.44 19.04
CA GLU A 285 1.49 -21.32 19.71
C GLU A 285 0.42 -20.69 18.80
N LYS A 286 -0.66 -20.23 19.43
CA LYS A 286 -1.71 -19.45 18.76
C LYS A 286 -1.15 -18.08 18.36
N ILE A 287 -1.37 -17.69 17.10
CA ILE A 287 -0.91 -16.42 16.54
C ILE A 287 -2.10 -15.52 16.25
N LEU A 288 -1.99 -14.24 16.62
CA LEU A 288 -2.98 -13.21 16.30
C LEU A 288 -2.58 -12.56 14.96
N GLY A 289 -3.42 -12.75 13.95
CA GLY A 289 -3.32 -12.08 12.66
C GLY A 289 -4.10 -10.76 12.68
N ILE A 290 -3.50 -9.69 12.18
CA ILE A 290 -4.15 -8.38 12.08
C ILE A 290 -4.06 -7.94 10.64
N VAL A 291 -5.20 -7.90 9.96
CA VAL A 291 -5.28 -7.60 8.54
C VAL A 291 -6.11 -6.35 8.34
N TRP A 292 -5.43 -5.23 8.19
CA TRP A 292 -6.05 -3.91 8.05
C TRP A 292 -5.73 -3.31 6.70
N ASP A 293 -6.78 -3.04 5.92
CA ASP A 293 -6.69 -2.65 4.53
C ASP A 293 -7.81 -1.69 4.10
N GLY A 294 -7.80 -1.29 2.83
CA GLY A 294 -8.84 -0.47 2.21
C GLY A 294 -10.11 -1.25 1.91
N THR A 295 -10.01 -2.37 1.20
CA THR A 295 -11.16 -3.14 0.71
C THR A 295 -10.77 -4.58 0.42
N GLY A 296 -11.58 -5.54 0.85
CA GLY A 296 -11.56 -6.90 0.31
C GLY A 296 -12.87 -7.61 0.59
N LEU A 297 -13.28 -8.51 -0.30
CA LEU A 297 -14.54 -9.22 -0.16
C LEU A 297 -14.49 -10.19 1.03
N GLY A 298 -15.40 -9.99 1.98
CA GLY A 298 -15.56 -10.83 3.15
C GLY A 298 -16.29 -12.15 2.85
N ASP A 299 -16.09 -13.15 3.72
CA ASP A 299 -16.84 -14.41 3.63
C ASP A 299 -18.35 -14.22 3.93
N ASP A 300 -18.73 -13.11 4.56
CA ASP A 300 -20.10 -12.69 4.85
C ASP A 300 -20.68 -11.72 3.80
N ASN A 301 -20.02 -11.58 2.64
CA ASN A 301 -20.38 -10.65 1.55
C ASN A 301 -20.36 -9.16 1.93
N HIS A 302 -19.74 -8.80 3.06
CA HIS A 302 -19.43 -7.42 3.41
C HIS A 302 -18.01 -7.03 2.98
N ILE A 303 -17.71 -5.73 3.00
CA ILE A 303 -16.38 -5.22 2.63
C ILE A 303 -15.49 -5.22 3.87
N TRP A 304 -14.56 -6.16 3.94
CA TRP A 304 -13.59 -6.24 5.02
C TRP A 304 -12.42 -5.27 4.81
N GLY A 305 -11.73 -4.98 5.90
CA GLY A 305 -10.50 -4.17 5.93
C GLY A 305 -10.04 -3.80 7.34
N GLY A 306 -10.59 -4.45 8.38
CA GLY A 306 -10.30 -4.17 9.78
C GLY A 306 -10.40 -5.44 10.61
N GLU A 307 -9.75 -6.50 10.14
CA GLU A 307 -9.99 -7.85 10.64
C GLU A 307 -8.91 -8.31 11.60
N PHE A 308 -9.33 -9.09 12.60
CA PHE A 308 -8.45 -9.85 13.47
C PHE A 308 -8.72 -11.33 13.26
N PHE A 309 -7.67 -12.11 13.03
CA PHE A 309 -7.71 -13.55 12.83
C PHE A 309 -6.89 -14.27 13.89
N THR A 310 -7.14 -15.55 14.07
CA THR A 310 -6.25 -16.45 14.80
C THR A 310 -5.74 -17.54 13.88
N TYR A 311 -4.46 -17.86 13.99
CA TYR A 311 -3.86 -19.04 13.39
C TYR A 311 -3.48 -20.05 14.47
N GLN A 312 -4.00 -21.27 14.35
CA GLN A 312 -3.62 -22.40 15.20
C GLN A 312 -3.94 -23.71 14.46
N GLY A 313 -3.03 -24.67 14.52
CA GLY A 313 -3.28 -26.02 13.98
C GLY A 313 -3.67 -26.03 12.49
N ASN A 314 -2.98 -25.24 11.67
CA ASN A 314 -3.25 -25.09 10.23
C ASN A 314 -4.62 -24.49 9.88
N LYS A 315 -5.28 -23.79 10.81
CA LYS A 315 -6.56 -23.10 10.57
C LYS A 315 -6.42 -21.60 10.77
N ILE A 316 -7.11 -20.84 9.93
CA ILE A 316 -7.29 -19.38 10.08
C ILE A 316 -8.76 -19.10 10.37
N GLU A 317 -9.03 -18.51 11.54
CA GLU A 317 -10.38 -18.18 11.99
C GLU A 317 -10.51 -16.68 12.29
N ARG A 318 -11.63 -16.07 11.93
CA ARG A 318 -11.91 -14.65 12.21
C ARG A 318 -12.27 -14.51 13.69
N LEU A 319 -11.46 -13.77 14.44
CA LEU A 319 -11.61 -13.57 15.88
C LEU A 319 -12.56 -12.41 16.19
N THR A 320 -12.27 -11.24 15.64
CA THR A 320 -13.07 -10.02 15.78
C THR A 320 -12.74 -9.06 14.64
N HIS A 321 -13.42 -7.92 14.61
CA HIS A 321 -13.24 -6.89 13.59
C HIS A 321 -13.68 -5.51 14.08
N PHE A 322 -13.37 -4.47 13.31
CA PHE A 322 -13.94 -3.14 13.51
C PHE A 322 -15.45 -3.15 13.25
N GLU A 323 -16.22 -2.43 14.06
CA GLU A 323 -17.66 -2.30 13.89
C GLU A 323 -18.01 -1.91 12.45
N TYR A 324 -19.04 -2.58 11.93
CA TYR A 324 -19.54 -2.34 10.59
C TYR A 324 -20.20 -0.97 10.49
N TYR A 325 -19.87 -0.23 9.44
CA TYR A 325 -20.52 1.01 9.03
C TYR A 325 -20.89 0.96 7.55
N ASP A 326 -21.67 1.93 7.09
CA ASP A 326 -22.23 1.95 5.74
C ASP A 326 -21.19 2.16 4.65
N TRP A 327 -21.13 1.22 3.70
CA TRP A 327 -20.36 1.38 2.47
C TRP A 327 -21.19 2.19 1.47
N LEU A 328 -20.88 3.47 1.31
CA LEU A 328 -21.68 4.40 0.50
C LEU A 328 -21.07 4.65 -0.88
N ALA A 329 -21.89 4.60 -1.93
CA ALA A 329 -21.51 4.98 -3.29
C ALA A 329 -20.28 4.23 -3.88
N ASN A 330 -20.06 2.98 -3.47
CA ASN A 330 -19.01 2.09 -4.02
C ASN A 330 -17.62 2.75 -4.02
N ASP A 331 -16.89 2.64 -5.13
CA ASP A 331 -15.51 3.17 -5.27
C ASP A 331 -15.40 4.68 -5.08
N LYS A 332 -16.53 5.40 -5.14
CA LYS A 332 -16.56 6.83 -4.83
C LYS A 332 -16.14 7.09 -3.38
N MET A 333 -16.44 6.19 -2.44
CA MET A 333 -16.05 6.33 -1.03
C MET A 333 -14.54 6.43 -0.83
N ALA A 334 -13.77 5.66 -1.60
CA ALA A 334 -12.30 5.70 -1.55
C ALA A 334 -11.72 6.95 -2.24
N LYS A 335 -12.46 7.55 -3.18
CA LYS A 335 -12.09 8.80 -3.85
C LYS A 335 -12.50 10.03 -3.04
N GLU A 336 -13.57 9.96 -2.28
CA GLU A 336 -14.12 11.05 -1.47
C GLU A 336 -14.16 10.68 0.02
N PRO A 337 -13.04 10.85 0.75
CA PRO A 337 -12.93 10.60 2.19
C PRO A 337 -14.09 11.13 3.06
N ARG A 338 -14.70 12.25 2.67
CA ARG A 338 -15.88 12.82 3.34
C ARG A 338 -17.07 11.86 3.42
N LEU A 339 -17.21 10.90 2.48
CA LEU A 339 -18.27 9.89 2.51
C LEU A 339 -18.06 8.86 3.63
N ALA A 340 -16.81 8.48 3.89
CA ALA A 340 -16.47 7.63 5.02
C ALA A 340 -16.75 8.33 6.35
N LEU A 341 -16.41 9.62 6.44
CA LEU A 341 -16.76 10.46 7.58
C LEU A 341 -18.28 10.52 7.80
N PHE A 342 -19.06 10.81 6.75
CA PHE A 342 -20.51 10.86 6.81
C PHE A 342 -21.11 9.56 7.34
N SER A 343 -20.59 8.42 6.88
CA SER A 343 -21.05 7.10 7.31
C SER A 343 -20.78 6.80 8.78
N LEU A 344 -19.67 7.26 9.35
CA LEU A 344 -19.23 6.93 10.71
C LEU A 344 -19.84 7.86 11.77
N LEU A 345 -20.44 8.98 11.35
CA LEU A 345 -21.13 9.92 12.23
C LEU A 345 -22.62 9.57 12.37
N ASP A 346 -23.17 9.84 13.55
CA ASP A 346 -24.63 9.81 13.78
C ASP A 346 -25.29 11.12 13.35
N SER A 347 -26.61 11.23 13.49
CA SER A 347 -27.35 12.42 13.08
C SER A 347 -26.94 13.70 13.81
N GLU A 348 -26.53 13.60 15.07
CA GLU A 348 -26.10 14.74 15.88
C GLU A 348 -24.76 15.28 15.34
N HIS A 349 -23.75 14.40 15.23
CA HIS A 349 -22.41 14.79 14.83
C HIS A 349 -22.30 15.10 13.34
N ARG A 350 -23.20 14.58 12.50
CA ARG A 350 -23.27 14.94 11.07
C ARG A 350 -23.46 16.44 10.87
N SER A 351 -24.14 17.14 11.77
CA SER A 351 -24.31 18.60 11.66
C SER A 351 -22.99 19.37 11.53
N PHE A 352 -21.89 18.87 12.11
CA PHE A 352 -20.56 19.48 12.06
C PHE A 352 -19.87 19.42 10.70
N ILE A 353 -20.35 18.58 9.78
CA ILE A 353 -19.70 18.35 8.47
C ILE A 353 -20.58 18.78 7.30
N LYS A 354 -21.68 19.49 7.57
CA LYS A 354 -22.70 19.83 6.56
C LYS A 354 -22.13 20.72 5.45
N ASP A 355 -21.18 21.58 5.77
CA ASP A 355 -20.46 22.47 4.86
C ASP A 355 -19.55 21.72 3.86
N LYS A 356 -19.18 20.47 4.15
CA LYS A 356 -18.42 19.61 3.22
C LYS A 356 -19.26 19.06 2.07
N PHE A 357 -20.57 19.30 2.05
CA PHE A 357 -21.51 18.78 1.06
C PHE A 357 -22.38 19.88 0.48
N SER A 358 -22.69 19.77 -0.81
CA SER A 358 -23.82 20.54 -1.35
C SER A 358 -25.15 20.06 -0.75
N GLU A 359 -26.17 20.92 -0.77
CA GLU A 359 -27.51 20.56 -0.28
C GLU A 359 -28.07 19.31 -0.98
N THR A 360 -27.85 19.20 -2.28
CA THR A 360 -28.23 18.04 -3.09
C THR A 360 -27.53 16.77 -2.63
N GLU A 361 -26.20 16.81 -2.45
CA GLU A 361 -25.42 15.67 -1.97
C GLU A 361 -25.85 15.24 -0.57
N TRP A 362 -26.08 16.21 0.32
CA TRP A 362 -26.52 15.98 1.67
C TRP A 362 -27.82 15.17 1.71
N ASN A 363 -28.81 15.56 0.91
CA ASN A 363 -30.11 14.89 0.84
C ASN A 363 -29.99 13.46 0.24
N ILE A 364 -29.14 13.30 -0.78
CA ILE A 364 -28.87 11.99 -1.40
C ILE A 364 -28.24 11.03 -0.39
N TYR A 365 -27.13 11.41 0.25
CA TYR A 365 -26.42 10.51 1.16
C TYR A 365 -27.19 10.25 2.46
N SER A 366 -27.95 11.24 2.95
CA SER A 366 -28.87 11.07 4.09
C SER A 366 -29.98 10.07 3.81
N SER A 367 -30.40 9.94 2.54
CA SER A 367 -31.38 8.94 2.12
C SER A 367 -30.72 7.58 1.90
N MET A 368 -29.57 7.56 1.23
CA MET A 368 -28.81 6.35 0.92
C MET A 368 -28.43 5.56 2.18
N ILE A 369 -27.94 6.24 3.23
CA ILE A 369 -27.52 5.56 4.46
C ILE A 369 -28.68 4.86 5.20
N LYS A 370 -29.92 5.28 5.01
CA LYS A 370 -31.09 4.65 5.63
C LYS A 370 -31.46 3.32 4.99
N THR A 371 -31.18 3.17 3.69
CA THR A 371 -31.55 1.98 2.91
C THR A 371 -30.35 1.10 2.56
N ASN A 372 -29.13 1.54 2.89
CA ASN A 372 -27.92 0.83 2.53
C ASN A 372 -27.73 -0.46 3.34
N THR A 373 -27.55 -1.57 2.62
CA THR A 373 -27.37 -2.92 3.18
C THR A 373 -25.91 -3.36 3.19
N LEU A 374 -25.08 -2.83 2.27
CA LEU A 374 -23.69 -3.19 2.18
C LEU A 374 -22.87 -2.44 3.25
N LYS A 375 -22.22 -3.19 4.12
CA LYS A 375 -21.42 -2.64 5.22
C LYS A 375 -19.92 -2.86 5.00
N THR A 376 -19.11 -2.09 5.72
CA THR A 376 -17.66 -2.22 5.75
C THR A 376 -17.07 -2.10 7.15
N SER A 377 -15.99 -2.82 7.40
CA SER A 377 -15.14 -2.75 8.60
C SER A 377 -13.78 -2.11 8.29
N SER A 378 -13.65 -1.44 7.14
CA SER A 378 -12.37 -0.99 6.60
C SER A 378 -11.65 0.01 7.51
N VAL A 379 -10.40 -0.31 7.89
CA VAL A 379 -9.53 0.64 8.58
C VAL A 379 -8.97 1.66 7.59
N GLY A 380 -8.75 1.30 6.31
CA GLY A 380 -8.35 2.27 5.29
C GLY A 380 -9.37 3.40 5.11
N ARG A 381 -10.67 3.08 5.07
CA ARG A 381 -11.75 4.07 5.04
C ARG A 381 -11.89 4.83 6.37
N LEU A 382 -11.54 4.21 7.50
CA LEU A 382 -11.46 4.91 8.79
C LEU A 382 -10.35 5.99 8.79
N PHE A 383 -9.19 5.71 8.18
CA PHE A 383 -8.15 6.73 7.94
C PHE A 383 -8.67 7.86 7.06
N ASP A 384 -9.39 7.54 5.98
CA ASP A 384 -10.00 8.56 5.11
C ASP A 384 -10.99 9.45 5.88
N ALA A 385 -11.87 8.84 6.68
CA ALA A 385 -12.83 9.56 7.51
C ALA A 385 -12.15 10.54 8.48
N VAL A 386 -11.10 10.10 9.18
CA VAL A 386 -10.35 10.95 10.11
C VAL A 386 -9.58 12.05 9.38
N ALA A 387 -9.04 11.78 8.20
CA ALA A 387 -8.38 12.81 7.38
C ALA A 387 -9.36 13.91 6.93
N SER A 388 -10.59 13.53 6.55
CA SER A 388 -11.65 14.47 6.22
C SER A 388 -12.13 15.24 7.46
N ALA A 389 -12.25 14.57 8.60
CA ALA A 389 -12.69 15.18 9.87
C ALA A 389 -11.74 16.26 10.38
N LEU A 390 -10.46 16.18 10.02
CA LEU A 390 -9.41 17.12 10.41
C LEU A 390 -9.06 18.12 9.30
N ASP A 391 -9.94 18.27 8.30
CA ASP A 391 -9.80 19.17 7.15
C ASP A 391 -8.49 19.01 6.36
N LEU A 392 -8.00 17.78 6.25
CA LEU A 392 -6.79 17.48 5.49
C LEU A 392 -7.13 17.23 4.01
N VAL A 393 -8.06 16.28 3.78
CA VAL A 393 -8.41 15.80 2.44
C VAL A 393 -9.86 15.35 2.41
N ASP A 394 -10.67 15.96 1.54
CA ASP A 394 -12.05 15.52 1.25
C ASP A 394 -12.16 14.81 -0.11
N LEU A 395 -11.16 14.99 -1.00
CA LEU A 395 -11.07 14.37 -2.33
C LEU A 395 -9.63 13.87 -2.58
N ASN A 396 -9.50 12.57 -2.83
CA ASN A 396 -8.26 11.92 -3.23
C ASN A 396 -8.02 12.08 -4.74
N THR A 397 -6.84 12.54 -5.10
CA THR A 397 -6.32 12.61 -6.49
C THR A 397 -5.50 11.37 -6.86
N PHE A 398 -5.09 10.58 -5.87
CA PHE A 398 -4.49 9.27 -6.04
C PHE A 398 -4.81 8.38 -4.84
N GLU A 399 -4.60 7.08 -5.01
CA GLU A 399 -4.89 6.08 -3.97
C GLU A 399 -4.14 6.37 -2.66
N ALA A 400 -4.87 6.30 -1.53
CA ALA A 400 -4.38 6.52 -0.16
C ALA A 400 -3.86 7.93 0.15
N GLU A 401 -4.15 8.95 -0.67
CA GLU A 401 -3.68 10.33 -0.43
C GLU A 401 -4.08 10.86 0.95
N ALA A 402 -5.35 10.71 1.35
CA ALA A 402 -5.85 11.11 2.65
C ALA A 402 -5.14 10.40 3.82
N ALA A 403 -4.99 9.07 3.75
CA ALA A 403 -4.27 8.30 4.76
C ALA A 403 -2.79 8.74 4.91
N MET A 404 -2.11 9.00 3.78
CA MET A 404 -0.72 9.49 3.78
C MET A 404 -0.59 10.92 4.34
N GLN A 405 -1.55 11.80 4.03
CA GLN A 405 -1.56 13.16 4.59
C GLN A 405 -1.88 13.15 6.10
N LEU A 406 -2.75 12.25 6.56
CA LEU A 406 -3.01 12.04 7.98
C LEU A 406 -1.76 11.58 8.72
N GLU A 407 -1.00 10.63 8.16
CA GLU A 407 0.28 10.20 8.73
C GLU A 407 1.29 11.37 8.79
N THR A 408 1.39 12.15 7.71
CA THR A 408 2.27 13.33 7.65
C THR A 408 1.90 14.36 8.72
N CYS A 409 0.60 14.60 8.91
CA CYS A 409 0.07 15.47 9.95
C CYS A 409 0.45 14.95 11.35
N ALA A 410 0.18 13.67 11.62
CA ALA A 410 0.49 13.03 12.89
C ALA A 410 1.99 13.08 13.24
N LYS A 411 2.88 12.80 12.28
CA LYS A 411 4.34 12.85 12.47
C LYS A 411 4.87 14.24 12.85
N SER A 412 4.13 15.30 12.53
CA SER A 412 4.53 16.66 12.91
C SER A 412 4.23 16.99 14.38
N TYR A 413 3.52 16.11 15.09
CA TYR A 413 3.25 16.26 16.51
C TYR A 413 4.43 15.76 17.35
N SER A 414 5.14 16.67 18.02
CA SER A 414 6.32 16.38 18.84
C SER A 414 6.08 16.34 20.35
N LYS A 415 4.83 16.56 20.80
CA LYS A 415 4.48 16.67 22.23
C LYS A 415 4.06 15.31 22.81
N SER A 416 4.16 15.16 24.12
CA SER A 416 3.86 13.92 24.85
C SER A 416 2.39 13.70 25.22
N TYR A 417 1.48 14.61 24.85
CA TYR A 417 0.07 14.58 25.27
C TYR A 417 -0.84 14.02 24.18
N TYR A 418 -1.03 12.70 24.16
CA TYR A 418 -1.96 12.02 23.24
C TYR A 418 -3.22 11.54 23.96
N ILE A 419 -4.26 11.21 23.19
CA ILE A 419 -5.54 10.71 23.67
C ILE A 419 -5.68 9.24 23.23
N ASP A 420 -6.10 8.38 24.15
CA ASP A 420 -6.61 7.05 23.82
C ASP A 420 -8.14 7.14 23.71
N PHE A 421 -8.66 7.14 22.48
CA PHE A 421 -10.10 7.31 22.25
C PHE A 421 -10.93 6.11 22.72
N LEU A 422 -10.29 4.99 23.10
CA LEU A 422 -10.95 3.80 23.61
C LEU A 422 -10.57 3.49 25.06
N TYR A 423 -9.99 4.45 25.78
CA TYR A 423 -9.52 4.25 27.14
C TYR A 423 -10.63 3.69 28.05
N LYS A 424 -10.32 2.58 28.76
CA LYS A 424 -11.23 1.86 29.67
C LYS A 424 -12.55 1.39 29.05
N LYS A 425 -12.68 1.37 27.72
CA LYS A 425 -13.87 0.85 27.05
C LYS A 425 -13.74 -0.65 26.85
N ASN A 426 -14.74 -1.41 27.28
CA ASN A 426 -14.85 -2.83 26.94
C ASN A 426 -15.63 -2.96 25.63
N TYR A 427 -15.15 -3.79 24.71
CA TYR A 427 -15.75 -3.95 23.40
C TYR A 427 -15.49 -5.35 22.82
N GLY A 428 -16.52 -5.94 22.21
CA GLY A 428 -16.36 -7.16 21.41
C GLY A 428 -15.77 -6.85 20.04
N LYS A 429 -16.36 -5.86 19.34
CA LYS A 429 -15.91 -5.30 18.07
C LYS A 429 -15.34 -3.91 18.28
N ILE A 430 -14.32 -3.51 17.53
CA ILE A 430 -13.64 -2.22 17.76
C ILE A 430 -14.57 -1.06 17.34
N PRO A 431 -14.91 -0.11 18.22
CA PRO A 431 -15.99 0.84 17.95
C PRO A 431 -15.58 2.01 17.06
N SER A 432 -15.62 1.79 15.74
CA SER A 432 -15.23 2.74 14.69
C SER A 432 -15.93 4.10 14.81
N ASN A 433 -17.26 4.09 14.97
CA ASN A 433 -18.07 5.31 15.06
C ASN A 433 -17.64 6.16 16.25
N HIS A 434 -17.41 5.52 17.39
CA HIS A 434 -17.00 6.22 18.61
C HIS A 434 -15.65 6.92 18.47
N ILE A 435 -14.68 6.29 17.79
CA ILE A 435 -13.36 6.90 17.52
C ILE A 435 -13.55 8.18 16.71
N VAL A 436 -14.30 8.11 15.60
CA VAL A 436 -14.49 9.27 14.71
C VAL A 436 -15.30 10.38 15.37
N GLN A 437 -16.40 10.05 16.03
CA GLN A 437 -17.22 11.02 16.77
C GLN A 437 -16.41 11.76 17.83
N SER A 438 -15.57 11.03 18.58
CA SER A 438 -14.69 11.62 19.60
C SER A 438 -13.66 12.56 18.99
N ILE A 439 -13.11 12.22 17.82
CA ILE A 439 -12.18 13.07 17.08
C ILE A 439 -12.87 14.34 16.60
N VAL A 440 -14.04 14.24 15.98
CA VAL A 440 -14.81 15.40 15.49
C VAL A 440 -15.14 16.33 16.64
N LYS A 441 -15.63 15.79 17.76
CA LYS A 441 -15.92 16.57 18.96
C LYS A 441 -14.67 17.30 19.48
N ALA A 442 -13.56 16.58 19.66
CA ALA A 442 -12.31 17.19 20.13
C ALA A 442 -11.76 18.25 19.16
N TYR A 443 -11.91 18.06 17.85
CA TYR A 443 -11.51 19.04 16.85
C TYR A 443 -12.34 20.33 16.98
N ASN A 444 -13.66 20.20 17.14
CA ASN A 444 -14.57 21.33 17.38
C ASN A 444 -14.34 22.04 18.72
N GLU A 445 -13.85 21.32 19.74
CA GLU A 445 -13.42 21.90 21.02
C GLU A 445 -12.05 22.64 20.92
N GLY A 446 -11.41 22.66 19.75
CA GLY A 446 -10.20 23.44 19.48
C GLY A 446 -8.88 22.68 19.62
N PHE A 447 -8.91 21.35 19.72
CA PHE A 447 -7.68 20.55 19.74
C PHE A 447 -7.01 20.56 18.36
N CYS A 448 -5.68 20.71 18.32
CA CYS A 448 -4.96 20.77 17.05
C CYS A 448 -4.97 19.43 16.30
N LYS A 449 -5.10 19.50 14.98
CA LYS A 449 -5.20 18.33 14.09
C LYS A 449 -4.02 17.36 14.19
N GLU A 450 -2.81 17.88 14.41
CA GLU A 450 -1.60 17.06 14.54
C GLU A 450 -1.71 16.13 15.76
N ARG A 451 -2.23 16.65 16.88
CA ARG A 451 -2.46 15.87 18.11
C ARG A 451 -3.52 14.80 17.88
N LEU A 452 -4.62 15.16 17.23
CA LEU A 452 -5.74 14.24 17.01
C LEU A 452 -5.35 13.12 16.03
N ALA A 453 -4.64 13.45 14.95
CA ALA A 453 -4.09 12.48 14.00
C ALA A 453 -3.11 11.51 14.69
N TYR A 454 -2.21 12.02 15.53
CA TYR A 454 -1.29 11.18 16.31
C TYR A 454 -2.06 10.28 17.30
N SER A 455 -3.05 10.85 17.99
CA SER A 455 -3.88 10.13 18.98
C SER A 455 -4.71 9.02 18.33
N PHE A 456 -5.19 9.23 17.10
CA PHE A 456 -5.89 8.22 16.33
C PHE A 456 -4.99 7.01 16.04
N ILE A 457 -3.80 7.25 15.48
CA ILE A 457 -2.84 6.17 15.17
C ILE A 457 -2.38 5.45 16.46
N TYR A 458 -2.17 6.20 17.54
CA TYR A 458 -1.89 5.66 18.87
C TYR A 458 -3.01 4.74 19.38
N THR A 459 -4.27 5.17 19.23
CA THR A 459 -5.44 4.38 19.63
C THR A 459 -5.51 3.07 18.86
N LEU A 460 -5.24 3.08 17.55
CA LEU A 460 -5.18 1.86 16.75
C LEU A 460 -4.09 0.90 17.24
N ALA A 461 -2.88 1.38 17.51
CA ALA A 461 -1.80 0.56 18.07
C ALA A 461 -2.20 -0.07 19.43
N LYS A 462 -2.90 0.70 20.28
CA LYS A 462 -3.46 0.21 21.55
C LYS A 462 -4.54 -0.86 21.36
N CYS A 463 -5.41 -0.73 20.35
CA CYS A 463 -6.42 -1.75 20.05
C CYS A 463 -5.77 -3.13 19.83
N ILE A 464 -4.69 -3.16 19.04
CA ILE A 464 -3.94 -4.38 18.74
C ILE A 464 -3.44 -5.06 20.02
N LEU A 465 -2.81 -4.28 20.90
CA LEU A 465 -2.27 -4.78 22.15
C LEU A 465 -3.37 -5.28 23.09
N ASN A 466 -4.49 -4.56 23.16
CA ASN A 466 -5.62 -4.95 23.99
C ASN A 466 -6.22 -6.28 23.51
N VAL A 467 -6.43 -6.46 22.19
CA VAL A 467 -6.94 -7.72 21.64
C VAL A 467 -5.95 -8.86 21.89
N ALA A 468 -4.64 -8.64 21.73
CA ALA A 468 -3.62 -9.63 22.03
C ALA A 468 -3.64 -10.07 23.50
N LYS A 469 -3.69 -9.10 24.44
CA LYS A 469 -3.73 -9.38 25.88
C LYS A 469 -4.99 -10.09 26.32
N THR A 470 -6.16 -9.64 25.88
CA THR A 470 -7.45 -10.24 26.25
C THR A 470 -7.56 -11.70 25.78
N ASN A 471 -6.84 -12.06 24.70
CA ASN A 471 -6.80 -13.42 24.18
C ASN A 471 -5.55 -14.20 24.61
N GLU A 472 -4.70 -13.62 25.46
CA GLU A 472 -3.45 -14.21 25.95
C GLU A 472 -2.47 -14.64 24.84
N ILE A 473 -2.47 -13.92 23.72
CA ILE A 473 -1.63 -14.23 22.56
C ILE A 473 -0.35 -13.39 22.59
N LYS A 474 0.81 -14.06 22.54
CA LYS A 474 2.14 -13.42 22.57
C LYS A 474 2.70 -13.07 21.20
N THR A 475 2.28 -13.75 20.14
CA THR A 475 2.78 -13.51 18.78
C THR A 475 1.71 -12.83 17.93
N VAL A 476 2.04 -11.66 17.41
CA VAL A 476 1.15 -10.83 16.58
C VAL A 476 1.78 -10.66 15.20
N ALA A 477 1.03 -11.01 14.16
CA ALA A 477 1.44 -10.87 12.77
C ALA A 477 0.52 -9.89 12.05
N CYS A 478 1.09 -8.81 11.52
CA CYS A 478 0.35 -7.70 10.91
C CYS A 478 0.59 -7.64 9.40
N SER A 479 -0.49 -7.51 8.62
CA SER A 479 -0.48 -7.37 7.16
C SER A 479 -1.66 -6.51 6.69
N GLY A 480 -1.73 -6.18 5.40
CA GLY A 480 -2.69 -5.24 4.81
C GLY A 480 -2.12 -3.82 4.65
N GLY A 481 -2.68 -3.07 3.70
CA GLY A 481 -2.14 -1.78 3.25
C GLY A 481 -1.99 -0.72 4.35
N VAL A 482 -2.72 -0.81 5.46
CA VAL A 482 -2.61 0.14 6.58
C VAL A 482 -1.25 0.03 7.28
N PHE A 483 -0.61 -1.15 7.28
CA PHE A 483 0.72 -1.33 7.89
C PHE A 483 1.87 -0.79 7.03
N GLN A 484 1.57 -0.13 5.90
CA GLN A 484 2.52 0.76 5.23
C GLN A 484 2.71 2.09 5.99
N ASN A 485 1.84 2.40 6.95
CA ASN A 485 1.96 3.57 7.82
C ASN A 485 3.13 3.40 8.79
N SER A 486 4.21 4.12 8.54
CA SER A 486 5.45 3.97 9.32
C SER A 486 5.31 4.48 10.75
N LEU A 487 4.41 5.43 11.03
CA LEU A 487 4.13 5.88 12.40
C LEU A 487 3.39 4.80 13.21
N LEU A 488 2.43 4.11 12.60
CA LEU A 488 1.73 2.98 13.24
C LEU A 488 2.71 1.86 13.56
N VAL A 489 3.55 1.48 12.60
CA VAL A 489 4.59 0.45 12.80
C VAL A 489 5.58 0.87 13.88
N PHE A 490 6.03 2.13 13.88
CA PHE A 490 6.88 2.68 14.93
C PHE A 490 6.25 2.53 16.33
N MET A 491 5.00 2.94 16.50
CA MET A 491 4.28 2.82 17.77
C MET A 491 4.15 1.36 18.20
N LEU A 492 3.79 0.47 17.27
CA LEU A 492 3.65 -0.95 17.54
C LEU A 492 4.98 -1.57 17.97
N ASN A 493 6.08 -1.29 17.27
CA ASN A 493 7.42 -1.74 17.65
C ASN A 493 7.76 -1.34 19.10
N GLN A 494 7.46 -0.09 19.48
CA GLN A 494 7.80 0.40 20.82
C GLN A 494 6.88 -0.17 21.91
N MET A 495 5.59 -0.33 21.63
CA MET A 495 4.63 -0.84 22.61
C MET A 495 4.74 -2.36 22.79
N THR A 496 4.87 -3.12 21.71
CA THR A 496 4.96 -4.59 21.78
C THR A 496 6.21 -5.05 22.52
N LYS A 497 7.35 -4.37 22.32
CA LYS A 497 8.57 -4.61 23.10
C LYS A 497 8.36 -4.45 24.61
N LYS A 498 7.62 -3.43 25.04
CA LYS A 498 7.33 -3.19 26.47
C LYS A 498 6.41 -4.25 27.08
N GLU A 499 5.54 -4.83 26.25
CA GLU A 499 4.52 -5.79 26.65
C GLU A 499 4.94 -7.25 26.38
N ASN A 500 6.20 -7.47 25.98
CA ASN A 500 6.77 -8.76 25.61
C ASN A 500 5.94 -9.52 24.54
N ILE A 501 5.43 -8.78 23.56
CA ILE A 501 4.71 -9.30 22.40
C ILE A 501 5.67 -9.38 21.21
N ASN A 502 5.73 -10.54 20.55
CA ASN A 502 6.52 -10.79 19.36
C ASN A 502 5.77 -10.29 18.12
N LEU A 503 6.13 -9.10 17.65
CA LEU A 503 5.55 -8.49 16.44
C LEU A 503 6.23 -9.00 15.18
N LYS A 504 5.41 -9.40 14.19
CA LYS A 504 5.82 -9.85 12.86
C LYS A 504 5.10 -9.02 11.79
N LEU A 505 5.84 -8.63 10.76
CA LEU A 505 5.38 -7.78 9.67
C LEU A 505 5.88 -8.37 8.34
N ASN A 506 5.23 -8.01 7.24
CA ASN A 506 5.85 -8.13 5.92
C ASN A 506 7.01 -7.12 5.80
N CYS A 507 8.20 -7.61 5.46
CA CYS A 507 9.43 -6.83 5.26
C CYS A 507 10.20 -7.17 3.96
N LYS A 508 10.02 -8.38 3.41
CA LYS A 508 10.46 -8.84 2.07
C LYS A 508 9.41 -8.58 1.00
N LEU A 509 8.12 -8.59 1.38
CA LEU A 509 7.00 -8.15 0.56
C LEU A 509 6.45 -6.83 1.11
N SER A 510 5.74 -6.09 0.27
CA SER A 510 4.91 -4.99 0.76
C SER A 510 3.75 -5.56 1.57
N ALA A 511 3.31 -4.85 2.61
CA ALA A 511 2.13 -5.26 3.39
C ALA A 511 0.81 -5.08 2.61
N ASN A 512 0.82 -4.37 1.48
CA ASN A 512 -0.36 -4.18 0.63
C ASN A 512 -0.62 -5.39 -0.30
N ASP A 513 -1.60 -5.25 -1.20
CA ASP A 513 -2.06 -6.27 -2.14
C ASP A 513 -0.96 -6.93 -2.99
N GLU A 514 0.23 -6.33 -3.10
CA GLU A 514 1.39 -6.96 -3.75
C GLU A 514 1.76 -8.30 -3.12
N ASN A 515 1.42 -8.54 -1.86
CA ASN A 515 1.69 -9.81 -1.19
C ASN A 515 0.61 -10.88 -1.41
N ILE A 516 -0.55 -10.53 -1.98
CA ILE A 516 -1.71 -11.44 -2.04
C ILE A 516 -1.39 -12.70 -2.83
N SER A 517 -0.63 -12.58 -3.93
CA SER A 517 -0.25 -13.75 -4.73
C SER A 517 0.61 -14.74 -3.94
N PHE A 518 1.56 -14.24 -3.15
CA PHE A 518 2.35 -15.08 -2.25
C PHE A 518 1.48 -15.62 -1.10
N GLY A 519 0.58 -14.80 -0.57
CA GLY A 519 -0.39 -15.19 0.45
C GLY A 519 -1.31 -16.33 0.01
N GLN A 520 -1.80 -16.29 -1.24
CA GLN A 520 -2.58 -17.36 -1.86
C GLN A 520 -1.78 -18.67 -1.89
N LEU A 521 -0.53 -18.62 -2.36
CA LEU A 521 0.37 -19.79 -2.36
C LEU A 521 0.56 -20.37 -0.95
N MET A 522 0.86 -19.51 0.02
CA MET A 522 1.04 -19.93 1.41
C MET A 522 -0.23 -20.51 2.04
N TYR A 523 -1.39 -19.91 1.73
CA TYR A 523 -2.68 -20.43 2.17
C TYR A 523 -2.92 -21.83 1.61
N HIS A 524 -2.75 -22.02 0.30
CA HIS A 524 -2.91 -23.31 -0.38
C HIS A 524 -2.01 -24.41 0.22
N GLN A 525 -0.76 -24.06 0.57
CA GLN A 525 0.20 -25.04 1.08
C GLN A 525 -0.01 -25.46 2.54
N HIS A 526 -0.56 -24.57 3.37
CA HIS A 526 -0.48 -24.73 4.83
C HIS A 526 -1.83 -24.70 5.55
N ILE A 527 -2.90 -24.21 4.93
CA ILE A 527 -4.19 -24.08 5.59
C ILE A 527 -5.08 -25.26 5.23
N LYS A 528 -5.64 -25.91 6.25
CA LYS A 528 -6.67 -26.94 6.12
C LYS A 528 -8.01 -26.24 6.01
N ASN A 529 -8.73 -26.48 4.91
CA ASN A 529 -10.10 -26.00 4.73
C ASN A 529 -11.06 -26.68 5.71
#